data_AF-X1T714-F1
#
_entry.id   AF-X1T714-F1
#
_cell.length_a   1.000
_cell.length_b   1.000
_cell.length_c   1.000
_cell.angle_alpha   90.00
_cell.angle_beta   90.00
_cell.angle_gamma   90.00
#
_symmetry.space_group_name_H-M   'P 1'
#
loop_
_entity.id
_entity.type
_entity.pdbx_description
1 polymer ?
#
loop_
_entity_poly.entity_id
_entity_poly.type
_entity_poly.pdbx_seq_one_letter_code
_entity_poly.pdbx_strand_id
1 'polypeptide(L)'
;MSKKIRFESIVFHFLTEVKRVAENCRSNTEYNNWKKFIDSLKFENVSKDLIKVSWGYPEINETVIDVSKAVLCFRGDNQEFIQKQRLFGMGKEKDAIKIENEKLFKQLVINVSELAKLK
;
A
#
# COMPACT_ATOMS: atom_id res chain seq x y z
N MET A 1 -5.02 18.35 -1.29
CA MET A 1 -5.14 17.21 -2.22
C MET A 1 -6.60 16.96 -2.53
N SER A 2 -6.97 16.80 -3.80
CA SER A 2 -8.32 16.34 -4.17
C SER A 2 -8.58 14.94 -3.60
N LYS A 3 -9.82 14.65 -3.18
CA LYS A 3 -10.22 13.35 -2.59
C LYS A 3 -9.84 12.15 -3.49
N LYS A 4 -9.93 12.35 -4.82
CA LYS A 4 -9.56 11.34 -5.83
C LYS A 4 -8.06 11.01 -5.81
N ILE A 5 -7.21 12.03 -5.69
CA ILE A 5 -5.75 11.88 -5.65
C ILE A 5 -5.30 11.13 -4.38
N ARG A 6 -5.93 11.41 -3.23
CA ARG A 6 -5.65 10.69 -1.97
C ARG A 6 -5.99 9.21 -2.10
N PHE A 7 -7.16 8.88 -2.66
CA PHE A 7 -7.60 7.51 -2.85
C PHE A 7 -6.66 6.72 -3.78
N GLU A 8 -6.32 7.27 -4.95
CA GLU A 8 -5.41 6.62 -5.91
C GLU A 8 -4.02 6.40 -5.31
N SER A 9 -3.50 7.35 -4.52
CA SER A 9 -2.24 7.19 -3.81
C SER A 9 -2.29 6.04 -2.79
N ILE A 10 -3.39 5.90 -2.04
CA ILE A 10 -3.55 4.80 -1.07
C ILE A 10 -3.58 3.45 -1.79
N VAL A 11 -4.37 3.35 -2.87
CA VAL A 11 -4.45 2.13 -3.69
C VAL A 11 -3.07 1.76 -4.24
N PHE A 12 -2.33 2.75 -4.75
CA PHE A 12 -0.96 2.54 -5.25
C PHE A 12 -0.05 1.97 -4.17
N HIS A 13 0.04 2.61 -3.00
CA HIS A 13 0.89 2.14 -1.91
C HIS A 13 0.50 0.76 -1.39
N PHE A 14 -0.81 0.49 -1.29
CA PHE A 14 -1.31 -0.82 -0.92
C PHE A 14 -0.84 -1.88 -1.93
N LEU A 15 -1.07 -1.68 -3.23
CA LEU A 15 -0.68 -2.63 -4.27
C LEU A 15 0.84 -2.81 -4.36
N THR A 16 1.62 -1.75 -4.17
CA THR A 16 3.09 -1.84 -4.10
C THR A 16 3.52 -2.76 -2.96
N GLU A 17 2.93 -2.61 -1.78
CA GLU A 17 3.32 -3.41 -0.63
C GLU A 17 2.79 -4.86 -0.73
N VAL A 18 1.62 -5.10 -1.32
CA VAL A 18 1.15 -6.45 -1.66
C VAL A 18 2.14 -7.16 -2.58
N LYS A 19 2.60 -6.49 -3.64
CA LYS A 19 3.62 -7.06 -4.55
C LYS A 19 4.92 -7.36 -3.83
N ARG A 20 5.38 -6.45 -2.97
CA ARG A 20 6.58 -6.65 -2.14
C ARG A 20 6.45 -7.85 -1.22
N VAL A 21 5.27 -8.09 -0.63
CA VAL A 21 5.02 -9.28 0.18
C VAL A 21 5.03 -10.54 -0.70
N ALA A 22 4.36 -10.51 -1.85
CA ALA A 22 4.33 -11.63 -2.80
C ALA A 22 5.73 -12.01 -3.33
N GLU A 23 6.61 -11.05 -3.56
CA GLU A 23 7.99 -11.29 -3.98
C GLU A 23 8.84 -12.00 -2.93
N ASN A 24 8.44 -11.97 -1.65
CA ASN A 24 9.11 -12.70 -0.57
C ASN A 24 8.61 -14.14 -0.40
N CYS A 25 7.69 -14.61 -1.24
CA CYS A 25 7.22 -16.00 -1.22
C CYS A 25 8.36 -16.98 -1.49
N ARG A 26 8.29 -18.15 -0.83
CA ARG A 26 9.36 -19.16 -0.90
C ARG A 26 9.13 -20.17 -2.03
N SER A 27 7.92 -20.23 -2.56
CA SER A 27 7.55 -21.14 -3.65
C SER A 27 6.79 -20.47 -4.78
N ASN A 28 6.91 -21.03 -6.00
CA ASN A 28 6.15 -20.58 -7.16
C ASN A 28 4.63 -20.73 -6.96
N THR A 29 4.20 -21.71 -6.15
CA THR A 29 2.79 -21.93 -5.83
C THR A 29 2.25 -20.79 -4.97
N GLU A 30 2.97 -20.41 -3.91
CA GLU A 30 2.64 -19.24 -3.07
C GLU A 30 2.58 -17.97 -3.92
N TYR A 31 3.61 -17.73 -4.75
CA TYR A 31 3.66 -16.57 -5.64
C TYR A 31 2.45 -16.52 -6.60
N ASN A 32 2.06 -17.66 -7.18
CA ASN A 32 0.89 -17.74 -8.05
C ASN A 32 -0.43 -17.48 -7.30
N ASN A 33 -0.55 -17.92 -6.04
CA ASN A 33 -1.72 -17.62 -5.21
C ASN A 33 -1.80 -16.13 -4.90
N TRP A 34 -0.67 -15.50 -4.55
CA TRP A 34 -0.59 -14.06 -4.36
C TRP A 34 -0.91 -13.28 -5.64
N LYS A 35 -0.45 -13.76 -6.81
CA LYS A 35 -0.79 -13.14 -8.09
C LYS A 35 -2.30 -13.18 -8.35
N LYS A 36 -2.94 -14.34 -8.18
CA LYS A 36 -4.40 -14.48 -8.31
C LYS A 36 -5.15 -13.60 -7.32
N PHE A 37 -4.65 -13.48 -6.09
CA PHE A 37 -5.20 -12.60 -5.09
C PHE A 37 -5.14 -11.13 -5.55
N ILE A 38 -3.95 -10.66 -5.95
CA ILE A 38 -3.71 -9.30 -6.45
C ILE A 38 -4.65 -8.97 -7.62
N ASP A 39 -4.75 -9.88 -8.60
CA ASP A 39 -5.59 -9.71 -9.79
C ASP A 39 -7.09 -9.66 -9.44
N SER A 40 -7.48 -10.19 -8.27
CA SER A 40 -8.87 -10.19 -7.79
C SER A 40 -9.23 -8.98 -6.91
N LEU A 41 -8.25 -8.15 -6.51
CA LEU A 41 -8.47 -7.03 -5.60
C LEU A 41 -9.30 -5.91 -6.25
N LYS A 42 -10.27 -5.41 -5.51
CA LYS A 42 -11.08 -4.23 -5.83
C LYS A 42 -11.08 -3.27 -4.66
N PHE A 43 -11.05 -1.98 -4.96
CA PHE A 43 -11.00 -0.92 -3.97
C PHE A 43 -12.16 0.05 -4.18
N GLU A 44 -12.85 0.39 -3.10
CA GLU A 44 -13.93 1.37 -3.10
C GLU A 44 -13.70 2.41 -2.01
N ASN A 45 -13.97 3.67 -2.34
CA ASN A 45 -13.85 4.77 -1.39
C ASN A 45 -15.13 4.90 -0.58
N VAL A 46 -15.09 4.47 0.69
CA VAL A 46 -16.24 4.54 1.61
C VAL A 46 -16.32 5.94 2.24
N SER A 47 -15.18 6.45 2.72
CA SER A 47 -15.07 7.80 3.27
C SER A 47 -13.64 8.32 3.16
N LYS A 48 -13.40 9.56 3.60
CA LYS A 48 -12.08 10.23 3.53
C LYS A 48 -10.92 9.35 4.04
N ASP A 49 -11.18 8.56 5.08
CA ASP A 49 -10.17 7.77 5.80
C ASP A 49 -10.53 6.28 5.88
N LEU A 50 -11.56 5.83 5.15
CA LEU A 50 -11.98 4.43 5.11
C LEU A 50 -12.05 3.95 3.66
N ILE A 51 -11.33 2.87 3.37
CA ILE A 51 -11.33 2.22 2.06
C ILE A 51 -11.84 0.81 2.23
N LYS A 52 -12.78 0.41 1.38
CA LYS A 52 -13.23 -0.96 1.28
C LYS A 52 -12.32 -1.70 0.31
N VAL A 53 -11.78 -2.82 0.76
CA VAL A 53 -10.97 -3.75 -0.03
C VAL A 53 -11.77 -5.02 -0.18
N SER A 54 -12.02 -5.44 -1.42
CA SER A 54 -12.72 -6.67 -1.74
C SER A 54 -11.81 -7.56 -2.58
N TRP A 55 -11.91 -8.87 -2.44
CA TRP A 55 -11.17 -9.84 -3.23
C TRP A 55 -12.08 -10.99 -3.65
N GLY A 56 -11.69 -11.68 -4.72
CA GLY A 56 -12.42 -12.83 -5.27
C GLY A 56 -11.69 -14.16 -5.11
N TYR A 57 -10.46 -14.15 -4.63
CA TYR A 57 -9.61 -15.33 -4.44
C TYR A 57 -8.95 -15.28 -3.05
N PRO A 58 -8.73 -16.40 -2.36
CA PRO A 58 -9.24 -17.75 -2.68
C PRO A 58 -10.77 -17.87 -2.53
N GLU A 59 -11.38 -17.01 -1.73
CA GLU A 59 -12.82 -16.91 -1.54
C GLU A 59 -13.24 -15.43 -1.68
N ILE A 60 -14.47 -15.20 -2.11
CA ILE A 60 -15.01 -13.84 -2.20
C ILE A 60 -15.21 -13.31 -0.78
N ASN A 61 -14.55 -12.20 -0.45
CA ASN A 61 -14.73 -11.52 0.82
C ASN A 61 -14.36 -10.04 0.69
N GLU A 62 -14.68 -9.27 1.73
CA GLU A 62 -14.42 -7.84 1.80
C GLU A 62 -14.09 -7.41 3.22
N THR A 63 -13.34 -6.32 3.33
CA THR A 63 -13.06 -5.65 4.60
C THR A 63 -12.91 -4.15 4.40
N VAL A 64 -13.10 -3.39 5.47
CA VAL A 64 -12.90 -1.94 5.48
C VAL A 64 -11.64 -1.64 6.28
N ILE A 65 -10.69 -0.95 5.65
CA ILE A 65 -9.43 -0.54 6.27
C ILE A 65 -9.47 0.94 6.64
N ASP A 66 -8.95 1.25 7.83
CA ASP A 66 -8.73 2.62 8.31
C ASP A 66 -7.35 3.10 7.88
N VAL A 67 -7.35 4.21 7.15
CA VAL A 67 -6.17 4.88 6.57
C VAL A 67 -6.03 6.32 7.07
N SER A 68 -6.69 6.66 8.20
CA SER A 68 -6.56 7.94 8.88
C SER A 68 -5.11 8.29 9.24
N LYS A 69 -4.32 7.27 9.59
CA LYS A 69 -2.88 7.40 9.90
C LYS A 69 -1.99 7.47 8.65
N ALA A 70 -2.53 7.28 7.45
CA ALA A 70 -1.74 7.35 6.22
C ALA A 70 -1.39 8.81 5.91
N VAL A 71 -0.11 9.14 6.06
CA VAL A 71 0.44 10.46 5.73
C VAL A 71 0.95 10.41 4.31
N LEU A 72 0.04 10.50 3.33
CA LEU A 72 0.38 10.49 1.90
C LEU A 72 1.05 11.79 1.40
N CYS A 73 1.53 12.61 2.32
CA CYS A 73 2.34 13.77 1.98
C CYS A 73 3.68 13.24 1.45
N PHE A 74 3.81 13.14 0.14
CA PHE A 74 5.08 12.95 -0.51
C PHE A 74 5.99 14.14 -0.18
N ARG A 75 6.86 14.01 0.83
CA ARG A 75 8.11 14.77 0.84
C ARG A 75 9.00 14.19 -0.26
N GLY A 76 8.79 14.59 -1.50
CA GLY A 76 9.60 14.09 -2.61
C GLY A 76 9.05 14.21 -4.02
N ASP A 77 7.75 14.43 -4.22
CA ASP A 77 7.21 14.46 -5.60
C ASP A 77 7.46 15.78 -6.34
N ASN A 78 7.95 16.81 -5.65
CA ASN A 78 8.48 18.00 -6.32
C ASN A 78 9.96 17.78 -6.64
N GLN A 79 10.30 17.76 -7.94
CA GLN A 79 11.70 17.75 -8.39
C GLN A 79 12.54 18.84 -7.72
N GLU A 80 11.95 20.00 -7.42
CA GLU A 80 12.58 21.07 -6.65
C GLU A 80 13.02 20.64 -5.24
N PHE A 81 12.25 19.78 -4.57
CA PHE A 81 12.54 19.34 -3.22
C PHE A 81 13.61 18.25 -3.19
N ILE A 82 13.57 17.32 -4.17
CA ILE A 82 14.65 16.35 -4.39
C ILE A 82 15.96 17.09 -4.73
N GLN A 83 15.89 18.12 -5.57
CA GLN A 83 17.07 18.96 -5.87
C GLN A 83 17.58 19.67 -4.62
N LYS A 84 16.70 20.26 -3.79
CA LYS A 84 17.10 20.86 -2.51
C LYS A 84 17.73 19.84 -1.56
N GLN A 85 17.15 18.65 -1.38
CA GLN A 85 17.76 17.59 -0.55
C GLN A 85 19.12 17.12 -1.07
N ARG A 86 19.29 17.05 -2.39
CA ARG A 86 20.60 16.78 -3.02
C ARG A 86 21.60 17.90 -2.75
N LEU A 87 21.18 19.17 -2.88
CA LEU A 87 22.01 20.35 -2.63
C LEU A 87 22.45 20.48 -1.17
N PHE A 88 21.60 20.08 -0.22
CA PHE A 88 21.91 20.14 1.22
C PHE A 88 22.55 18.86 1.78
N GLY A 89 22.93 17.88 0.93
CA GLY A 89 23.52 16.62 1.40
C GLY A 89 22.58 15.70 2.19
N MET A 90 21.29 16.05 2.26
CA MET A 90 20.24 15.33 3.00
C MET A 90 19.68 14.13 2.23
N GLY A 91 20.17 13.83 1.02
CA GLY A 91 19.69 12.73 0.18
C GLY A 91 19.88 11.31 0.78
N LYS A 92 20.56 11.19 1.93
CA LYS A 92 20.75 9.92 2.66
C LYS A 92 19.93 9.82 3.94
N GLU A 93 19.24 10.88 4.36
CA GLU A 93 18.41 10.82 5.56
C GLU A 93 17.16 9.97 5.30
N LYS A 94 16.94 9.00 6.18
CA LYS A 94 15.76 8.15 6.14
C LYS A 94 14.53 9.01 6.37
N ASP A 95 13.64 9.07 5.38
CA ASP A 95 12.36 9.75 5.52
C ASP A 95 11.48 8.98 6.52
N ALA A 96 11.33 9.55 7.72
CA ALA A 96 10.53 8.96 8.79
C ALA A 96 9.06 8.75 8.37
N ILE A 97 8.50 9.67 7.58
CA ILE A 97 7.12 9.58 7.07
C ILE A 97 7.00 8.41 6.10
N LYS A 98 7.98 8.26 5.20
CA LYS A 98 8.02 7.12 4.28
C LYS A 98 8.10 5.79 5.05
N ILE A 99 8.94 5.71 6.08
CA ILE A 99 9.07 4.51 6.91
C ILE A 99 7.76 4.20 7.64
N GLU A 100 7.09 5.20 8.20
CA GLU A 100 5.81 5.01 8.89
C GLU A 100 4.71 4.56 7.95
N ASN A 101 4.62 5.14 6.75
CA ASN A 101 3.69 4.70 5.72
C ASN A 101 3.98 3.25 5.28
N GLU A 102 5.24 2.90 5.00
CA GLU A 102 5.61 1.52 4.65
C GLU A 102 5.19 0.53 5.75
N LYS A 103 5.43 0.87 7.03
CA LYS A 103 4.98 0.04 8.16
C LYS A 103 3.45 -0.09 8.21
N LEU A 104 2.73 1.01 8.04
CA LEU A 104 1.27 1.03 8.03
C LEU A 104 0.73 0.13 6.91
N PHE A 105 1.16 0.36 5.67
CA PHE A 105 0.71 -0.40 4.52
C PHE A 105 1.08 -1.87 4.62
N LYS A 106 2.28 -2.20 5.12
CA LYS A 106 2.67 -3.58 5.37
C LYS A 106 1.74 -4.27 6.35
N GLN A 107 1.39 -3.61 7.45
CA GLN A 107 0.45 -4.16 8.43
C GLN A 107 -0.94 -4.35 7.83
N LEU A 108 -1.43 -3.38 7.05
CA LEU A 108 -2.73 -3.48 6.37
C LEU A 108 -2.77 -4.66 5.39
N VAL A 109 -1.72 -4.83 4.60
CA VAL A 109 -1.58 -5.95 3.66
C VAL A 109 -1.57 -7.28 4.40
N ILE A 110 -0.79 -7.40 5.48
CA ILE A 110 -0.75 -8.62 6.30
C ILE A 110 -2.15 -8.95 6.82
N ASN A 111 -2.82 -7.99 7.47
CA ASN A 111 -4.17 -8.19 8.01
C ASN A 111 -5.16 -8.64 6.92
N VAL A 112 -5.13 -8.00 5.76
CA VAL A 112 -6.00 -8.35 4.63
C VAL A 112 -5.68 -9.75 4.10
N SER A 113 -4.40 -10.11 3.99
CA SER A 113 -3.98 -11.44 3.53
C SER A 113 -4.33 -12.56 4.51
N GLU A 114 -4.26 -12.30 5.81
CA GLU A 114 -4.69 -13.21 6.87
C GLU A 114 -6.20 -13.45 6.81
N LEU A 115 -7.00 -12.39 6.62
CA LEU A 115 -8.45 -12.48 6.41
C LEU A 115 -8.79 -13.28 5.14
N ALA A 116 -8.00 -13.10 4.08
CA ALA A 116 -8.12 -13.86 2.85
C ALA A 116 -7.57 -15.29 2.96
N LYS A 117 -6.97 -15.67 4.10
CA LYS A 117 -6.31 -16.97 4.34
C LYS A 117 -5.26 -17.31 3.28
N LEU A 118 -4.56 -16.30 2.74
CA LEU A 118 -3.40 -16.55 1.90
C LEU A 118 -2.27 -17.12 2.74
N LYS A 119 -1.85 -18.34 2.40
CA LYS A 119 -0.66 -18.99 2.92
C LYS A 119 0.47 -18.82 1.92
#